data_AF-A0A453N0N5-F1
#
_entry.id   AF-A0A453N0N5-F1
#
_cell.length_a   1.000
_cell.length_b   1.000
_cell.length_c   1.000
_cell.angle_alpha   90.00
_cell.angle_beta   90.00
_cell.angle_gamma   90.00
#
_symmetry.space_group_name_H-M   'P 1'
#
loop_
_entity.id
_entity.type
_entity.pdbx_description
1 polymer ?
#
loop_
_entity_poly.entity_id
_entity_poly.type
_entity_poly.pdbx_seq_one_letter_code
_entity_poly.pdbx_strand_id
1 'polypeptide(L)'
;KSPSCSSPRAADPTRGILSGVPPPARGKSSSRMVLWVFGYGSLIWNPGFDFDEKILGFIKGYKRTFNLACIDHRGTPQHPARTCTLESEDEAICWGIAYCVKGGLEKEREAMQYLERRECEYDQKISVDFYKDGNSLEPAVTDVLV
;
A
#
# COMPACT_ATOMS: atom_id res chain seq x y z
N LYS A 1 45.08 -4.36 -6.54
CA LYS A 1 44.89 -3.38 -7.63
C LYS A 1 43.45 -3.52 -8.13
N SER A 2 42.65 -2.50 -7.88
CA SER A 2 41.24 -2.33 -8.28
C SER A 2 41.07 -2.28 -9.81
N PRO A 3 39.82 -2.34 -10.29
CA PRO A 3 39.40 -1.39 -11.30
C PRO A 3 38.25 -0.54 -10.74
N SER A 4 38.51 0.76 -10.76
CA SER A 4 37.61 1.86 -10.45
C SER A 4 36.46 1.92 -11.46
N CYS A 5 35.24 2.07 -10.94
CA CYS A 5 34.08 2.50 -11.71
C CYS A 5 34.21 4.00 -11.98
N SER A 6 34.15 4.40 -13.24
CA SER A 6 34.23 5.80 -13.69
C SER A 6 32.90 6.19 -14.31
N SER A 7 32.21 7.18 -13.75
CA SER A 7 31.30 8.06 -14.51
C SER A 7 32.08 9.31 -14.95
N PRO A 8 31.66 10.04 -16.01
CA PRO A 8 30.62 11.07 -15.82
C PRO A 8 29.72 11.40 -17.05
N ARG A 9 28.52 11.97 -16.74
CA ARG A 9 27.75 13.10 -17.36
C ARG A 9 27.74 13.28 -18.89
N ALA A 10 26.68 13.76 -19.57
CA ALA A 10 25.32 14.23 -19.26
C ALA A 10 24.60 14.40 -20.63
N ALA A 11 23.26 14.35 -20.66
CA ALA A 11 22.47 14.90 -21.76
C ALA A 11 21.25 15.63 -21.17
N ASP A 12 21.09 16.88 -21.57
CA ASP A 12 20.04 17.85 -21.24
C ASP A 12 19.33 18.23 -22.58
N PRO A 13 18.30 19.09 -22.61
CA PRO A 13 16.90 18.93 -22.21
C PRO A 13 15.93 18.95 -23.42
N THR A 14 14.65 18.72 -23.12
CA THR A 14 13.44 19.21 -23.84
C THR A 14 12.88 18.35 -24.99
N ARG A 15 11.80 17.59 -24.74
CA ARG A 15 10.60 17.55 -25.62
C ARG A 15 9.40 16.79 -25.03
N GLY A 16 8.24 17.47 -24.97
CA GLY A 16 6.86 16.92 -24.98
C GLY A 16 6.30 16.49 -23.62
N ILE A 17 5.56 17.29 -22.85
CA ILE A 17 4.18 17.83 -23.00
C ILE A 17 3.05 16.75 -22.92
N LEU A 18 2.46 16.70 -21.71
CA LEU A 18 1.04 16.55 -21.31
C LEU A 18 0.21 15.31 -21.71
N SER A 19 -0.02 14.42 -20.72
CA SER A 19 -1.36 14.07 -20.22
C SER A 19 -1.17 13.70 -18.73
N GLY A 20 -1.95 14.12 -17.75
CA GLY A 20 -3.29 14.66 -17.75
C GLY A 20 -4.06 14.07 -16.55
N VAL A 21 -3.45 14.04 -15.36
CA VAL A 21 -4.16 13.79 -14.10
C VAL A 21 -3.73 14.87 -13.11
N PRO A 22 -4.60 15.81 -12.73
CA PRO A 22 -4.27 16.75 -11.67
C PRO A 22 -4.15 15.99 -10.34
N PRO A 23 -3.12 16.27 -9.51
CA PRO A 23 -3.15 15.80 -8.13
C PRO A 23 -4.37 16.43 -7.43
N PRO A 24 -5.12 15.68 -6.61
CA PRO A 24 -6.27 16.24 -5.90
C PRO A 24 -5.83 17.45 -5.07
N ALA A 25 -6.61 18.52 -5.18
CA ALA A 25 -6.37 19.78 -4.52
C ALA A 25 -6.28 19.56 -2.99
N ARG A 26 -5.08 19.77 -2.43
CA ARG A 26 -4.83 19.75 -0.98
C ARG A 26 -5.44 20.99 -0.34
N GLY A 27 -6.73 20.93 -0.03
CA GLY A 27 -7.32 21.73 1.03
C GLY A 27 -6.85 21.18 2.37
N LYS A 28 -5.95 21.90 3.06
CA LYS A 28 -5.59 21.59 4.45
C LYS A 28 -6.79 21.92 5.35
N SER A 29 -7.69 20.96 5.53
CA SER A 29 -8.53 20.89 6.72
C SER A 29 -7.84 19.93 7.69
N SER A 30 -7.39 20.43 8.83
CA SER A 30 -6.86 19.62 9.93
C SER A 30 -8.00 18.87 10.64
N SER A 31 -8.76 18.05 9.92
CA SER A 31 -9.49 16.96 10.54
C SER A 31 -8.47 15.90 10.95
N ARG A 32 -8.45 15.50 12.21
CA ARG A 32 -7.67 14.32 12.64
C ARG A 32 -8.12 13.13 11.81
N MET A 33 -7.33 12.77 10.79
CA MET A 33 -7.62 11.68 9.88
C MET A 33 -7.44 10.38 10.66
N VAL A 34 -8.55 9.70 10.92
CA VAL A 34 -8.56 8.37 11.52
C VAL A 34 -7.77 7.43 10.61
N LEU A 35 -6.87 6.62 11.19
CA LEU A 35 -6.09 5.65 10.42
C LEU A 35 -6.99 4.54 9.88
N TRP A 36 -6.88 4.29 8.58
CA TRP A 36 -7.46 3.13 7.92
C TRP A 36 -6.36 2.29 7.27
N VAL A 37 -6.46 0.97 7.39
CA VAL A 37 -5.48 0.00 6.86
C VAL A 37 -6.18 -1.03 6.01
N PHE A 38 -5.69 -1.28 4.80
CA PHE A 38 -6.22 -2.27 3.88
C PHE A 38 -5.47 -3.60 4.00
N GLY A 39 -6.18 -4.65 4.39
CA GLY A 39 -5.68 -6.02 4.37
C GLY A 39 -6.05 -6.74 3.08
N TYR A 40 -5.04 -7.09 2.27
CA TYR A 40 -5.21 -7.89 1.05
C TYR A 40 -4.62 -9.30 1.14
N GLY A 41 -3.78 -9.57 2.14
CA GLY A 41 -3.15 -10.85 2.39
C GLY A 41 -3.36 -11.33 3.82
N SER A 42 -2.26 -11.50 4.56
CA SER A 42 -2.27 -12.08 5.91
C SER A 42 -3.07 -11.31 6.95
N LEU A 43 -3.25 -10.00 6.74
CA LEU A 43 -4.08 -9.15 7.59
C LEU A 43 -5.57 -9.54 7.56
N ILE A 44 -6.06 -10.17 6.49
CA ILE A 44 -7.47 -10.59 6.37
C ILE A 44 -7.85 -11.58 7.48
N TRP A 45 -6.98 -12.56 7.78
CA TRP A 45 -7.24 -13.58 8.80
C TRP A 45 -6.54 -13.30 10.13
N ASN A 46 -5.46 -12.52 10.12
CA ASN A 46 -4.69 -12.20 11.31
C ASN A 46 -4.22 -10.73 11.27
N PRO A 47 -5.08 -9.76 11.63
CA PRO A 47 -4.74 -8.34 11.60
C PRO A 47 -3.62 -8.01 12.59
N GLY A 48 -3.68 -8.56 13.81
CA GLY A 48 -2.61 -8.44 14.81
C GLY A 48 -2.47 -7.08 15.50
N PHE A 49 -3.39 -6.16 15.26
CA PHE A 49 -3.51 -4.87 15.93
C PHE A 49 -4.98 -4.60 16.30
N ASP A 50 -5.21 -3.70 17.27
CA ASP A 50 -6.56 -3.32 17.70
C ASP A 50 -7.22 -2.38 16.69
N PHE A 51 -8.46 -2.69 16.32
CA PHE A 51 -9.28 -1.92 15.38
C PHE A 51 -10.72 -1.80 15.89
N ASP A 52 -11.43 -0.78 15.43
CA ASP A 52 -12.78 -0.42 15.91
C ASP A 52 -13.86 -0.86 14.93
N GLU A 53 -13.52 -0.89 13.65
CA GLU A 53 -14.43 -1.26 12.58
C GLU A 53 -13.65 -1.97 11.47
N LYS A 54 -14.30 -2.90 10.79
CA LYS A 54 -13.77 -3.49 9.56
C LYS A 54 -14.84 -3.53 8.48
N ILE A 55 -14.43 -3.25 7.25
CA ILE A 55 -15.33 -3.18 6.09
C ILE A 55 -14.78 -4.09 5.00
N LEU A 56 -15.63 -5.00 4.50
CA LEU A 56 -15.32 -5.79 3.30
C LEU A 56 -15.57 -4.95 2.04
N GLY A 57 -14.64 -5.01 1.10
CA GLY A 57 -14.68 -4.21 -0.12
C GLY A 57 -13.44 -4.39 -0.95
N PHE A 58 -13.10 -3.40 -1.76
CA PHE A 58 -11.99 -3.50 -2.70
C PHE A 58 -11.30 -2.16 -2.96
N ILE A 59 -10.07 -2.25 -3.45
CA ILE A 59 -9.31 -1.13 -4.02
C ILE A 59 -9.23 -1.32 -5.54
N LYS A 60 -8.97 -0.24 -6.28
CA LYS A 60 -8.85 -0.24 -7.75
C LYS A 60 -7.42 0.06 -8.18
N GLY A 61 -7.06 -0.37 -9.39
CA GLY A 61 -5.74 -0.16 -9.99
C GLY A 61 -4.67 -1.11 -9.48
N TYR A 62 -5.06 -2.13 -8.70
CA TYR A 62 -4.15 -3.11 -8.12
C TYR A 62 -4.69 -4.52 -8.23
N LYS A 63 -3.79 -5.44 -8.53
CA LYS A 63 -4.05 -6.87 -8.57
C LYS A 63 -3.23 -7.57 -7.51
N ARG A 64 -3.89 -8.46 -6.78
CA ARG A 64 -3.23 -9.34 -5.82
C ARG A 64 -2.51 -10.46 -6.57
N THR A 65 -1.19 -10.56 -6.38
CA THR A 65 -0.36 -11.60 -6.98
C THR A 65 0.39 -12.39 -5.90
N PHE A 66 0.86 -13.58 -6.25
CA PHE A 66 1.77 -14.39 -5.44
C PHE A 66 3.12 -14.51 -6.16
N ASN A 67 3.67 -13.37 -6.56
CA ASN A 67 4.87 -13.31 -7.38
C ASN A 67 6.09 -12.77 -6.62
N LEU A 68 5.90 -12.17 -5.45
CA LEU A 68 7.02 -11.66 -4.66
C LEU A 68 7.84 -12.82 -4.10
N ALA A 69 9.14 -12.84 -4.41
CA ALA A 69 10.04 -13.86 -3.92
C ALA A 69 10.39 -13.60 -2.45
N CYS A 70 10.19 -14.59 -1.59
CA CYS A 70 10.61 -14.58 -0.20
C CYS A 70 11.69 -15.64 -0.01
N ILE A 71 12.87 -15.21 0.40
CA ILE A 71 14.08 -16.06 0.51
C ILE A 71 14.55 -16.26 1.95
N ASP A 72 13.88 -15.60 2.90
CA ASP A 72 14.30 -15.41 4.28
C ASP A 72 13.30 -16.01 5.29
N HIS A 73 12.00 -15.88 5.04
CA HIS A 73 10.96 -16.34 5.98
C HIS A 73 10.31 -17.65 5.55
N ARG A 74 9.77 -17.70 4.33
CA ARG A 74 9.01 -18.86 3.81
C ARG A 74 9.78 -19.70 2.81
N GLY A 75 10.93 -19.24 2.36
CA GLY A 75 11.77 -19.89 1.37
C GLY A 75 13.24 -19.83 1.73
N THR A 76 14.07 -20.24 0.77
CA THR A 76 15.53 -20.15 0.84
C THR A 76 16.04 -19.50 -0.44
N PRO A 77 17.29 -18.99 -0.48
CA PRO A 77 17.86 -18.46 -1.73
C PRO A 77 17.83 -19.46 -2.90
N GLN A 78 17.95 -20.76 -2.61
CA GLN A 78 17.90 -21.84 -3.61
C GLN A 78 16.46 -22.23 -3.99
N HIS A 79 15.52 -22.06 -3.07
CA HIS A 79 14.10 -22.38 -3.25
C HIS A 79 13.24 -21.25 -2.68
N PRO A 80 13.11 -20.12 -3.41
CA PRO A 80 12.33 -18.99 -2.94
C PRO A 80 10.86 -19.38 -2.82
N ALA A 81 10.24 -19.00 -1.71
CA ALA A 81 8.80 -19.04 -1.59
C ALA A 81 8.18 -17.85 -2.31
N ARG A 82 6.89 -17.94 -2.57
CA ARG A 82 6.10 -16.83 -3.11
C ARG A 82 5.22 -16.25 -2.04
N THR A 83 5.28 -14.93 -1.87
CA THR A 83 4.42 -14.17 -0.96
C THR A 83 3.41 -13.35 -1.73
N CYS A 84 2.29 -13.06 -1.06
CA CYS A 84 1.25 -12.21 -1.58
C CYS A 84 1.76 -10.77 -1.66
N THR A 85 1.51 -10.08 -2.77
CA THR A 85 1.81 -8.66 -2.96
C THR A 85 0.73 -8.00 -3.83
N LEU A 86 0.83 -6.69 -4.04
CA LEU A 86 0.00 -5.94 -4.97
C LEU A 86 0.86 -5.43 -6.12
N GLU A 87 0.39 -5.68 -7.35
CA GLU A 87 0.97 -5.13 -8.56
C GLU A 87 -0.02 -4.13 -9.17
N SER A 88 0.48 -2.99 -9.65
CA SER A 88 -0.34 -2.01 -10.34
C SER A 88 -0.77 -2.56 -11.70
N GLU A 89 -2.09 -2.62 -11.92
CA GLU A 89 -2.70 -3.07 -13.17
C GLU A 89 -3.94 -2.21 -13.39
N ASP A 90 -3.97 -1.47 -14.50
CA ASP A 90 -5.09 -0.60 -14.84
C ASP A 90 -6.39 -1.41 -14.90
N GLU A 91 -7.48 -0.83 -14.42
CA GLU A 91 -8.82 -1.46 -14.33
C GLU A 91 -8.92 -2.66 -13.36
N ALA A 92 -7.81 -3.14 -12.77
CA ALA A 92 -7.85 -4.24 -11.81
C ALA A 92 -8.55 -3.83 -10.50
N ILE A 93 -9.18 -4.82 -9.86
CA ILE A 93 -9.74 -4.68 -8.53
C ILE A 93 -9.13 -5.72 -7.59
N CYS A 94 -8.83 -5.30 -6.36
CA CYS A 94 -8.35 -6.20 -5.32
C CYS A 94 -9.31 -6.16 -4.14
N TRP A 95 -9.97 -7.29 -3.89
CA TRP A 95 -10.83 -7.47 -2.73
C TRP A 95 -10.03 -7.72 -1.45
N GLY A 96 -10.46 -7.10 -0.37
CA GLY A 96 -9.84 -7.19 0.95
C GLY A 96 -10.71 -6.55 2.02
N ILE A 97 -10.08 -6.21 3.14
CA ILE A 97 -10.76 -5.63 4.30
C ILE A 97 -10.09 -4.30 4.66
N ALA A 98 -10.86 -3.23 4.79
CA ALA A 98 -10.40 -1.98 5.40
C ALA A 98 -10.66 -2.01 6.91
N TYR A 99 -9.62 -1.84 7.72
CA TYR A 99 -9.67 -1.77 9.18
C TYR A 99 -9.54 -0.32 9.64
N CYS A 100 -10.45 0.09 10.52
CA CYS A 100 -10.45 1.42 11.11
C CYS A 100 -9.77 1.39 12.48
N VAL A 101 -8.79 2.25 12.70
CA VAL A 101 -8.13 2.42 14.00
C VAL A 101 -8.49 3.80 14.55
N LYS A 102 -9.62 3.86 15.27
CA LYS A 102 -10.11 5.00 16.05
C LYS A 102 -9.58 4.88 17.49
N GLY A 103 -9.30 6.01 18.14
CA GLY A 103 -8.86 6.00 19.55
C GLY A 103 -7.74 6.98 19.87
N GLY A 104 -7.30 7.77 18.89
CA GLY A 104 -6.27 8.80 19.08
C GLY A 104 -4.87 8.29 18.74
N LEU A 105 -3.91 9.22 18.85
CA LEU A 105 -2.56 9.06 18.31
C LEU A 105 -1.82 7.81 18.82
N GLU A 106 -2.07 7.42 20.07
CA GLU A 106 -1.35 6.30 20.67
C GLU A 106 -1.74 4.95 20.05
N LYS A 107 -3.03 4.69 19.91
CA LYS A 107 -3.52 3.45 19.27
C LYS A 107 -3.12 3.37 17.79
N GLU A 108 -3.20 4.51 17.09
CA GLU A 108 -2.74 4.62 15.70
C GLU A 108 -1.23 4.32 15.60
N ARG A 109 -0.43 4.88 16.51
CA ARG A 109 1.02 4.65 16.59
C ARG A 109 1.36 3.18 16.86
N GLU A 110 0.65 2.53 17.78
CA GLU A 110 0.85 1.11 18.08
C GLU A 110 0.53 0.21 16.88
N ALA A 111 -0.59 0.47 16.19
CA ALA A 111 -0.95 -0.25 14.98
C ALA A 111 0.10 -0.07 13.88
N MET A 112 0.55 1.17 13.63
CA MET A 112 1.59 1.46 12.65
C MET A 112 2.91 0.75 12.98
N GLN A 113 3.35 0.79 14.25
CA GLN A 113 4.57 0.12 14.66
C GLN A 113 4.49 -1.41 14.56
N TYR A 114 3.31 -1.97 14.81
CA TYR A 114 3.09 -3.39 14.60
C TYR A 114 3.23 -3.76 13.12
N LEU A 115 2.58 -3.00 12.23
CA LEU A 115 2.63 -3.21 10.77
C LEU A 115 4.06 -3.08 10.23
N GLU A 116 4.79 -2.05 10.64
CA GLU A 116 6.20 -1.83 10.26
C GLU A 116 7.11 -2.99 10.64
N ARG A 117 6.92 -3.56 11.83
CA ARG A 117 7.68 -4.75 12.27
C ARG A 117 7.29 -6.01 11.51
N ARG A 118 6.03 -6.09 11.05
CA ARG A 118 5.47 -7.28 10.41
C ARG A 118 5.85 -7.39 8.93
N GLU A 119 5.74 -6.29 8.20
CA GLU A 119 5.88 -6.29 6.73
C GLU A 119 7.31 -5.90 6.26
N CYS A 120 8.23 -5.63 7.20
CA CYS A 120 9.63 -5.25 6.96
C CYS A 120 9.80 -3.91 6.17
N GLU A 121 11.04 -3.41 6.10
CA GLU A 121 11.37 -2.06 5.59
C GLU A 121 11.17 -1.85 4.07
N TYR A 122 10.80 -2.91 3.32
CA TYR A 122 10.79 -2.88 1.86
C TYR A 122 9.43 -2.55 1.22
N ASP A 123 8.36 -2.53 2.01
CA ASP A 123 7.03 -2.25 1.49
C ASP A 123 6.77 -0.74 1.41
N GLN A 124 6.45 -0.28 0.19
CA GLN A 124 6.03 1.09 -0.03
C GLN A 124 4.64 1.30 0.56
N LYS A 125 4.53 2.27 1.46
CA LYS A 125 3.25 2.71 2.01
C LYS A 125 2.57 3.65 1.02
N ILE A 126 1.37 3.28 0.58
CA ILE A 126 0.55 4.13 -0.29
C ILE A 126 -0.82 4.38 0.33
N SER A 127 -1.46 5.48 -0.07
CA SER A 127 -2.84 5.79 0.29
C SER A 127 -3.71 5.60 -0.93
N VAL A 128 -4.79 4.83 -0.78
CA VAL A 128 -5.73 4.53 -1.85
C VAL A 128 -7.18 4.74 -1.41
N ASP A 129 -8.05 4.88 -2.40
CA ASP A 129 -9.49 4.89 -2.20
C ASP A 129 -10.03 3.46 -2.09
N PHE A 130 -10.93 3.25 -1.13
CA PHE A 130 -11.57 1.96 -0.86
C PHE A 130 -13.07 2.02 -1.14
N TYR A 131 -13.58 0.99 -1.80
CA TYR A 131 -14.94 0.91 -2.31
C TYR A 131 -15.68 -0.30 -1.71
N LYS A 132 -17.01 -0.18 -1.55
CA LYS A 132 -17.86 -1.30 -1.12
C LYS A 132 -18.56 -1.93 -2.32
N ASP A 133 -19.05 -3.14 -2.13
CA ASP A 133 -19.96 -3.75 -3.10
C ASP A 133 -21.22 -2.89 -3.28
N GLY A 134 -21.75 -2.83 -4.51
CA GLY A 134 -22.95 -2.07 -4.85
C GLY A 134 -22.78 -0.55 -5.04
N ASN A 135 -21.69 0.08 -4.57
CA ASN A 135 -21.35 1.47 -4.91
C ASN A 135 -19.86 1.58 -5.27
N SER A 136 -19.55 1.37 -6.55
CA SER A 136 -18.19 1.44 -7.08
C SER A 136 -17.81 2.82 -7.63
N LEU A 137 -18.72 3.79 -7.67
CA LEU A 137 -18.43 5.12 -8.22
C LEU A 137 -17.82 6.05 -7.18
N GLU A 138 -18.25 5.95 -5.93
CA GLU A 138 -17.77 6.78 -4.84
C GLU A 138 -17.01 5.94 -3.82
N PRO A 139 -15.84 6.41 -3.33
CA PRO A 139 -15.12 5.70 -2.30
C PRO A 139 -15.91 5.72 -0.99
N ALA A 140 -15.99 4.56 -0.35
CA ALA A 140 -16.54 4.43 0.99
C ALA A 140 -15.59 4.98 2.05
N VAL A 141 -14.28 4.88 1.80
CA VAL A 141 -13.21 5.45 2.63
C VAL A 141 -12.10 5.94 1.71
N THR A 142 -11.62 7.16 1.93
CA THR A 142 -10.45 7.73 1.24
C THR A 142 -9.21 7.60 2.12
N ASP A 143 -8.03 7.70 1.50
CA ASP A 143 -6.73 7.68 2.19
C ASP A 143 -6.46 6.41 3.01
N VAL A 144 -6.94 5.25 2.56
CA VAL A 144 -6.67 3.96 3.22
C VAL A 144 -5.22 3.55 2.96
N LEU A 145 -4.48 3.30 4.03
CA LEU A 145 -3.10 2.83 3.98
C LEU A 145 -3.04 1.40 3.46
N VAL A 146 -2.16 1.15 2.50
CA VAL A 146 -1.81 -0.17 1.97
C VAL A 146 -0.33 -0.42 2.23
#